data_AF-A0A352AMV2-F1
#
_entry.id   AF-A0A352AMV2-F1
#
_cell.length_a   1.000
_cell.length_b   1.000
_cell.length_c   1.000
_cell.angle_alpha   90.00
_cell.angle_beta   90.00
_cell.angle_gamma   90.00
#
_symmetry.space_group_name_H-M   'P 1'
#
loop_
_entity.id
_entity.type
_entity.pdbx_description
1 polymer ?
#
loop_
_entity_poly.entity_id
_entity_poly.type
_entity_poly.pdbx_seq_one_letter_code
_entity_poly.pdbx_strand_id
1 'polypeptide(L)'
;MLKNLKLAPKFTLFLSLVFIGAIILSGVTLSKVTEHRAEREVSYNANLLMKTMNSVRSYTSNEVSPLLTPQLDTQPKFLPQVIASYAAKRVFEAISDQEEYEGYLYKDAVLNPTNLNDKTDEFEAELVKRFQQDSTLKELSGFIDRAGNQVFYITRPLVIKEPSCLRCHSTPAAAPKSLLATYGSKNGFGWQLNEPIGVQAIYVPSEEVFSIARQLASLVIGIFIAIFAIVIVLINFLLKRNVIEPIRPMARLAQKISNDELSSDQTTEPDLENLGKVAKNSDELGHLARIFQQMANAIYARKQNFTQQLEELSIKSEELNSHASAKTSKIAYLKALQKKAKTIRMRDEG
;
A
#
# COMPACT_ATOMS: atom_id res chain seq x y z
N MET A 1 26.38 -6.64 -1.13
CA MET A 1 25.80 -7.86 -1.77
C MET A 1 25.17 -7.62 -3.15
N LEU A 2 24.74 -6.41 -3.53
CA LEU A 2 24.07 -6.13 -4.83
C LEU A 2 24.97 -6.18 -6.09
N LYS A 3 26.30 -6.04 -5.97
CA LYS A 3 27.19 -5.90 -7.12
C LYS A 3 27.33 -7.18 -7.98
N ASN A 4 27.14 -8.37 -7.42
CA ASN A 4 27.44 -9.66 -8.10
C ASN A 4 26.22 -10.36 -8.72
N LEU A 5 25.04 -9.74 -8.69
CA LEU A 5 23.83 -10.31 -9.28
C LEU A 5 23.85 -10.19 -10.82
N LYS A 6 23.35 -11.23 -11.51
CA LYS A 6 23.10 -11.20 -12.97
C LYS A 6 22.09 -10.08 -13.30
N LEU A 7 22.03 -9.64 -14.56
CA LEU A 7 21.21 -8.49 -14.97
C LEU A 7 19.72 -8.64 -14.59
N ALA A 8 19.13 -9.81 -14.81
CA ALA A 8 17.73 -10.10 -14.50
C ALA A 8 17.37 -9.88 -13.02
N PRO A 9 18.01 -10.56 -12.05
CA PRO A 9 17.65 -10.39 -10.64
C PRO A 9 17.92 -8.98 -10.11
N LYS A 10 18.90 -8.23 -10.67
CA LYS A 10 19.07 -6.81 -10.34
C LYS A 10 17.86 -5.99 -10.77
N PHE A 11 17.38 -6.21 -12.00
CA PHE A 11 16.22 -5.53 -12.54
C PHE A 11 14.94 -5.90 -11.77
N THR A 12 14.72 -7.19 -11.49
CA THR A 12 13.58 -7.66 -10.69
C THR A 12 13.58 -7.05 -9.30
N LEU A 13 14.74 -6.99 -8.64
CA LEU A 13 14.86 -6.42 -7.31
C LEU A 13 14.57 -4.93 -7.32
N PHE A 14 15.12 -4.18 -8.28
CA PHE A 14 14.84 -2.76 -8.43
C PHE A 14 13.34 -2.50 -8.66
N LEU A 15 12.72 -3.23 -9.60
CA LEU A 15 11.29 -3.13 -9.89
C LEU A 15 10.44 -3.46 -8.66
N SER A 16 10.81 -4.50 -7.92
CA SER A 16 10.10 -4.91 -6.70
C SER A 16 10.18 -3.82 -5.63
N LEU A 17 11.34 -3.20 -5.43
CA LEU A 17 11.50 -2.09 -4.47
C LEU A 17 10.63 -0.89 -4.84
N VAL A 18 10.59 -0.52 -6.12
CA VAL A 18 9.75 0.57 -6.61
C VAL A 18 8.27 0.26 -6.35
N PHE A 19 7.81 -0.95 -6.67
CA PHE A 19 6.42 -1.34 -6.45
C PHE A 19 6.06 -1.46 -4.98
N ILE A 20 6.94 -2.01 -4.14
CA ILE A 20 6.73 -2.03 -2.68
C ILE A 20 6.58 -0.59 -2.15
N GLY A 21 7.45 0.32 -2.57
CA GLY A 21 7.34 1.74 -2.21
C GLY A 21 6.01 2.36 -2.65
N ALA A 22 5.58 2.08 -3.89
CA ALA A 22 4.30 2.57 -4.41
C ALA A 22 3.09 1.98 -3.64
N ILE A 23 3.12 0.68 -3.31
CA ILE A 23 2.06 0.01 -2.54
C ILE A 23 1.97 0.58 -1.12
N ILE A 24 3.11 0.79 -0.45
CA ILE A 24 3.14 1.39 0.89
C ILE A 24 2.57 2.81 0.85
N LEU A 25 3.05 3.65 -0.07
CA LEU A 25 2.60 5.04 -0.18
C LEU A 25 1.11 5.14 -0.49
N SER A 26 0.64 4.38 -1.48
CA SER A 26 -0.77 4.35 -1.88
C SER A 26 -1.66 3.74 -0.79
N GLY A 27 -1.23 2.65 -0.15
CA GLY A 27 -1.95 1.99 0.93
C GLY A 27 -2.11 2.89 2.16
N VAL A 28 -1.04 3.56 2.59
CA VAL A 28 -1.11 4.53 3.70
C VAL A 28 -2.02 5.70 3.36
N THR A 29 -1.92 6.22 2.14
CA THR A 29 -2.76 7.34 1.69
C THR A 29 -4.23 6.92 1.64
N LEU A 30 -4.52 5.73 1.09
CA LEU A 30 -5.86 5.20 1.00
C LEU A 30 -6.47 4.97 2.39
N SER A 31 -5.73 4.33 3.31
CA SER A 31 -6.18 4.10 4.69
C SER A 31 -6.59 5.40 5.39
N LYS A 32 -5.73 6.43 5.30
CA LYS A 32 -6.01 7.75 5.87
C LYS A 32 -7.24 8.40 5.24
N VAL A 33 -7.39 8.30 3.92
CA VAL A 33 -8.54 8.87 3.21
C VAL A 33 -9.83 8.14 3.60
N THR A 34 -9.81 6.82 3.74
CA THR A 34 -10.98 6.02 4.13
C THR A 34 -11.35 6.24 5.59
N GLU A 35 -10.38 6.32 6.51
CA GLU A 35 -10.61 6.66 7.92
C GLU A 35 -11.21 8.06 8.06
N HIS A 36 -10.63 9.06 7.42
CA HIS A 36 -11.17 10.42 7.47
C HIS A 36 -12.56 10.53 6.83
N ARG A 37 -12.87 9.71 5.82
CA ARG A 37 -14.23 9.61 5.29
C ARG A 37 -15.19 9.00 6.32
N ALA A 38 -14.78 7.93 7.00
CA ALA A 38 -15.58 7.31 8.06
C ALA A 38 -15.87 8.31 9.20
N GLU A 39 -14.87 9.06 9.67
CA GLU A 39 -15.04 10.10 10.69
C GLU A 39 -16.09 11.14 10.28
N ARG A 40 -16.00 11.64 9.04
CA ARG A 40 -16.96 12.64 8.53
C ARG A 40 -18.37 12.08 8.40
N GLU A 41 -18.51 10.83 7.98
CA GLU A 41 -19.80 10.15 7.87
C GLU A 41 -20.48 10.03 9.24
N VAL A 42 -19.76 9.51 10.24
CA VAL A 42 -20.29 9.38 11.60
C VAL A 42 -20.63 10.75 12.20
N SER A 43 -19.75 11.74 12.02
CA SER A 43 -19.99 13.11 12.49
C SER A 43 -21.20 13.76 11.82
N TYR A 44 -21.39 13.54 10.52
CA TYR A 44 -22.55 14.03 9.77
C TYR A 44 -23.86 13.42 10.30
N ASN A 45 -23.89 12.09 10.47
CA ASN A 45 -25.05 11.37 10.98
C ASN A 45 -25.40 11.79 12.40
N ALA A 46 -24.40 11.93 13.28
CA ALA A 46 -24.58 12.41 14.64
C ALA A 46 -25.12 13.86 14.67
N ASN A 47 -24.62 14.73 13.79
CA ASN A 47 -25.12 16.10 13.63
C ASN A 47 -26.57 16.15 13.13
N LEU A 48 -26.92 15.29 12.18
CA LEU A 48 -28.28 15.17 11.67
C LEU A 48 -29.23 14.75 12.80
N LEU A 49 -28.89 13.71 13.55
CA LEU A 49 -29.67 13.27 14.71
C LEU A 49 -29.81 14.37 15.77
N MET A 50 -28.74 15.13 16.04
CA MET A 50 -28.77 16.25 16.98
C MET A 50 -29.75 17.34 16.52
N LYS A 51 -29.74 17.66 15.22
CA LYS A 51 -30.69 18.62 14.64
C LYS A 51 -32.11 18.09 14.70
N THR A 52 -32.34 16.81 14.40
CA THR A 52 -33.66 16.18 14.48
C THR A 52 -34.21 16.24 15.90
N MET A 53 -33.40 15.90 16.92
CA MET A 53 -33.84 15.99 18.31
C MET A 53 -34.12 17.44 18.73
N ASN A 54 -33.30 18.39 18.28
CA ASN A 54 -33.58 19.80 18.53
C ASN A 54 -34.87 20.30 17.84
N SER A 55 -35.22 19.77 16.67
CA SER A 55 -36.51 20.04 16.02
C SER A 55 -37.68 19.48 16.83
N VAL A 56 -37.56 18.25 17.36
CA VAL A 56 -38.57 17.66 18.27
C VAL A 56 -38.74 18.53 19.52
N ARG A 57 -37.64 18.99 20.11
CA ARG A 57 -37.66 19.91 21.26
C ARG A 57 -38.37 21.21 20.91
N SER A 58 -38.03 21.81 19.78
CA SER A 58 -38.61 23.07 19.30
C SER A 58 -40.13 22.94 19.12
N TYR A 59 -40.59 21.90 18.42
CA TYR A 59 -42.00 21.58 18.26
C TYR A 59 -42.69 21.42 19.62
N THR A 60 -42.10 20.65 20.52
CA THR A 60 -42.67 20.41 21.85
C THR A 60 -42.80 21.72 22.63
N SER A 61 -41.75 22.52 22.72
CA SER A 61 -41.76 23.80 23.45
C SER A 61 -42.75 24.81 22.88
N ASN A 62 -42.84 24.90 21.54
CA ASN A 62 -43.61 25.96 20.88
C ASN A 62 -45.09 25.61 20.70
N GLU A 63 -45.42 24.33 20.48
CA GLU A 63 -46.78 23.91 20.13
C GLU A 63 -47.43 23.05 21.22
N VAL A 64 -46.68 22.14 21.86
CA VAL A 64 -47.25 21.18 22.82
C VAL A 64 -47.29 21.75 24.24
N SER A 65 -46.16 22.29 24.72
CA SER A 65 -46.03 22.77 26.10
C SER A 65 -47.09 23.82 26.48
N PRO A 66 -47.43 24.82 25.64
CA PRO A 66 -48.43 25.83 25.99
C PRO A 66 -49.83 25.25 26.24
N LEU A 67 -50.20 24.16 25.55
CA LEU A 67 -51.52 23.51 25.66
C LEU A 67 -51.67 22.69 26.94
N LEU A 68 -50.56 22.18 27.47
CA LEU A 68 -50.55 21.26 28.62
C LEU A 68 -50.12 21.93 29.93
N THR A 69 -49.36 23.02 29.86
CA THR A 69 -48.84 23.75 31.04
C THR A 69 -49.92 24.16 32.06
N PRO A 70 -51.11 24.67 31.65
CA PRO A 70 -52.16 25.04 32.61
C PRO A 70 -52.68 23.88 33.47
N GLN A 71 -52.51 22.64 33.01
CA GLN A 71 -52.98 21.45 33.70
C GLN A 71 -52.00 20.99 34.80
N LEU A 72 -50.75 21.46 34.79
CA LEU A 72 -49.73 21.01 35.75
C LEU A 72 -50.04 21.41 37.19
N ASP A 73 -50.82 22.47 37.41
CA ASP A 73 -51.16 22.95 38.75
C ASP A 73 -52.35 22.21 39.37
N THR A 74 -53.18 21.58 38.52
CA THR A 74 -54.42 20.89 38.94
C THR A 74 -54.31 19.37 38.91
N GLN A 75 -53.41 18.82 38.10
CA GLN A 75 -53.20 17.37 37.99
C GLN A 75 -52.45 16.79 39.20
N PRO A 76 -52.80 15.59 39.68
CA PRO A 76 -52.12 14.95 40.81
C PRO A 76 -50.73 14.40 40.44
N LYS A 77 -50.50 14.08 39.16
CA LYS A 77 -49.22 13.58 38.64
C LYS A 77 -48.66 14.53 37.59
N PHE A 78 -47.34 14.63 37.53
CA PHE A 78 -46.67 15.46 36.53
C PHE A 78 -46.88 14.86 35.13
N LEU A 79 -47.09 15.72 34.14
CA LEU A 79 -47.20 15.34 32.73
C LEU A 79 -45.84 15.59 32.05
N PRO A 80 -44.97 14.58 31.90
CA PRO A 80 -43.64 14.78 31.33
C PRO A 80 -43.67 15.21 29.85
N GLN A 81 -44.78 14.98 29.15
CA GLN A 81 -45.01 15.40 27.76
C GLN A 81 -44.96 16.93 27.57
N VAL A 82 -45.06 17.71 28.64
CA VAL A 82 -44.86 19.17 28.60
C VAL A 82 -43.38 19.55 28.40
N ILE A 83 -42.45 18.62 28.64
CA ILE A 83 -41.02 18.91 28.64
C ILE A 83 -40.37 18.45 27.34
N ALA A 84 -39.74 19.38 26.63
CA ALA A 84 -39.06 19.14 25.36
C ALA A 84 -37.97 18.05 25.44
N SER A 85 -37.21 17.99 26.55
CA SER A 85 -36.20 16.94 26.74
C SER A 85 -36.80 15.54 26.85
N TYR A 86 -37.98 15.41 27.48
CA TYR A 86 -38.70 14.14 27.55
C TYR A 86 -39.13 13.67 26.15
N ALA A 87 -39.72 14.55 25.35
CA ALA A 87 -40.14 14.22 23.99
C ALA A 87 -38.96 13.78 23.12
N ALA A 88 -37.86 14.56 23.11
CA ALA A 88 -36.66 14.21 22.35
C ALA A 88 -36.08 12.86 22.79
N LYS A 89 -36.00 12.61 24.10
CA LYS A 89 -35.53 11.33 24.64
C LYS A 89 -36.41 10.17 24.19
N ARG A 90 -37.74 10.27 24.32
CA ARG A 90 -38.68 9.19 23.92
C ARG A 90 -38.65 8.92 22.42
N VAL A 91 -38.52 9.96 21.58
CA VAL A 91 -38.39 9.80 20.13
C VAL A 91 -37.07 9.12 19.78
N PHE A 92 -35.96 9.51 20.43
CA PHE A 92 -34.68 8.87 20.20
C PHE A 92 -34.65 7.42 20.69
N GLU A 93 -35.25 7.13 21.84
CA GLU A 93 -35.40 5.75 22.36
C GLU A 93 -36.10 4.85 21.32
N ALA A 94 -37.15 5.36 20.66
CA ALA A 94 -37.82 4.61 19.59
C ALA A 94 -36.93 4.37 18.36
N ILE A 95 -35.94 5.23 18.09
CA ILE A 95 -34.92 5.01 17.06
C ILE A 95 -33.94 3.93 17.53
N SER A 96 -33.40 4.05 18.74
CA SER A 96 -32.41 3.10 19.28
C SER A 96 -32.97 1.70 19.57
N ASP A 97 -34.29 1.57 19.69
CA ASP A 97 -34.98 0.28 19.83
C ASP A 97 -34.99 -0.53 18.51
N GLN A 98 -34.63 0.07 17.38
CA GLN A 98 -34.45 -0.65 16.11
C GLN A 98 -33.07 -1.32 16.08
N GLU A 99 -33.01 -2.57 15.60
CA GLU A 99 -31.76 -3.36 15.51
C GLU A 99 -30.65 -2.64 14.75
N GLU A 100 -30.98 -1.89 13.69
CA GLU A 100 -30.02 -1.10 12.89
C GLU A 100 -29.36 0.04 13.68
N TYR A 101 -30.01 0.54 14.74
CA TYR A 101 -29.53 1.68 15.54
C TYR A 101 -29.19 1.26 16.98
N GLU A 102 -28.93 -0.04 17.21
CA GLU A 102 -28.50 -0.52 18.51
C GLU A 102 -27.23 0.22 18.97
N GLY A 103 -27.19 0.63 20.23
CA GLY A 103 -26.05 1.36 20.81
C GLY A 103 -25.99 2.86 20.49
N TYR A 104 -26.87 3.37 19.61
CA TYR A 104 -27.07 4.81 19.50
C TYR A 104 -27.69 5.33 20.80
N LEU A 105 -27.18 6.45 21.30
CA LEU A 105 -27.68 7.05 22.54
C LEU A 105 -27.79 8.56 22.41
N TYR A 106 -28.95 9.09 22.78
CA TYR A 106 -29.16 10.50 23.05
C TYR A 106 -29.37 10.69 24.55
N LYS A 107 -28.66 11.66 25.12
CA LYS A 107 -28.78 11.99 26.54
C LYS A 107 -28.63 13.49 26.75
N ASP A 108 -29.58 14.07 27.46
CA ASP A 108 -29.38 15.37 28.12
C ASP A 108 -28.65 15.10 29.44
N ALA A 109 -27.32 15.17 29.46
CA ALA A 109 -26.53 14.93 30.66
C ALA A 109 -26.41 16.22 31.48
N VAL A 110 -27.04 16.26 32.66
CA VAL A 110 -27.13 17.46 33.52
C VAL A 110 -26.44 17.19 34.87
N LEU A 111 -25.73 18.19 35.41
CA LEU A 111 -25.01 18.08 36.68
C LEU A 111 -25.96 17.79 37.86
N ASN A 112 -27.10 18.50 37.88
CA ASN A 112 -28.19 18.33 38.85
C ASN A 112 -29.53 18.15 38.11
N PRO A 113 -29.86 16.94 37.63
CA PRO A 113 -31.09 16.70 36.87
C PRO A 113 -32.28 16.44 37.79
N THR A 114 -33.50 16.66 37.28
CA THR A 114 -34.72 16.17 37.93
C THR A 114 -34.83 14.64 37.88
N ASN A 115 -34.44 14.03 36.76
CA ASN A 115 -34.39 12.58 36.59
C ASN A 115 -32.94 12.08 36.69
N LEU A 116 -32.66 11.17 37.63
CA LEU A 116 -31.29 10.69 37.86
C LEU A 116 -30.68 9.92 36.68
N ASN A 117 -31.50 9.41 35.75
CA ASN A 117 -31.01 8.80 34.52
C ASN A 117 -30.30 9.81 33.60
N ASP A 118 -30.56 11.09 33.82
CA ASP A 118 -29.97 12.21 33.06
C ASP A 118 -28.75 12.80 33.78
N LYS A 119 -28.29 12.18 34.89
CA LYS A 119 -27.13 12.66 35.62
C LYS A 119 -25.86 12.45 34.81
N THR A 120 -25.00 13.45 34.79
CA THR A 120 -23.68 13.36 34.16
C THR A 120 -22.85 12.23 34.78
N ASP A 121 -22.20 11.45 33.94
CA ASP A 121 -21.01 10.69 34.35
C ASP A 121 -19.77 11.61 34.45
N GLU A 122 -18.60 11.05 34.77
CA GLU A 122 -17.36 11.81 34.94
C GLU A 122 -16.92 12.51 33.64
N PHE A 123 -17.10 11.84 32.50
CA PHE A 123 -16.73 12.37 31.19
C PHE A 123 -17.66 13.51 30.78
N GLU A 124 -18.97 13.30 30.90
CA GLU A 124 -20.00 14.29 30.61
C GLU A 124 -19.84 15.53 31.52
N ALA A 125 -19.54 15.34 32.81
CA ALA A 125 -19.30 16.44 33.74
C ALA A 125 -18.07 17.29 33.34
N GLU A 126 -17.03 16.66 32.80
CA GLU A 126 -15.86 17.38 32.28
C GLU A 126 -16.21 18.20 31.03
N LEU A 127 -17.06 17.68 30.14
CA LEU A 127 -17.57 18.44 29.00
C LEU A 127 -18.38 19.66 29.46
N VAL A 128 -19.22 19.51 30.48
CA VAL A 128 -19.98 20.65 31.05
C VAL A 128 -19.01 21.73 31.56
N LYS A 129 -17.96 21.36 32.30
CA LYS A 129 -16.96 22.32 32.78
C LYS A 129 -16.28 23.08 31.65
N ARG A 130 -15.95 22.42 30.54
CA ARG A 130 -15.34 23.08 29.37
C ARG A 130 -16.27 24.14 28.77
N PHE A 131 -17.56 23.84 28.64
CA PHE A 131 -18.55 24.83 28.19
C PHE A 131 -18.79 25.98 29.19
N GLN A 132 -18.64 25.71 30.50
CA GLN A 132 -18.70 26.74 31.54
C GLN A 132 -17.47 27.66 31.52
N GLN A 133 -16.28 27.11 31.19
CA GLN A 133 -15.03 27.85 31.10
C GLN A 133 -14.92 28.69 29.83
N ASP A 134 -15.49 28.22 28.72
CA ASP A 134 -15.45 28.91 27.43
C ASP A 134 -16.83 28.96 26.75
N SER A 135 -17.50 30.09 26.90
CA SER A 135 -18.80 30.39 26.30
C SER A 135 -18.79 30.47 24.76
N THR A 136 -17.61 30.56 24.13
CA THR A 136 -17.48 30.59 22.66
C THR A 136 -17.63 29.20 22.06
N LEU A 137 -17.32 28.15 22.83
CA LEU A 137 -17.51 26.76 22.42
C LEU A 137 -18.99 26.47 22.18
N LYS A 138 -19.31 26.00 20.97
CA LYS A 138 -20.68 25.61 20.58
C LYS A 138 -20.87 24.10 20.53
N GLU A 139 -19.78 23.37 20.36
CA GLU A 139 -19.80 21.94 20.14
C GLU A 139 -18.47 21.32 20.56
N LEU A 140 -18.51 20.12 21.12
CA LEU A 140 -17.35 19.28 21.37
C LEU A 140 -17.67 17.88 20.85
N SER A 141 -16.76 17.32 20.06
CA SER A 141 -16.89 15.99 19.48
C SER A 141 -15.57 15.25 19.48
N GLY A 142 -15.64 13.93 19.33
CA GLY A 142 -14.47 13.06 19.33
C GLY A 142 -14.84 11.60 19.46
N PHE A 143 -13.85 10.78 19.81
CA PHE A 143 -14.01 9.35 20.01
C PHE A 143 -13.68 9.00 21.46
N ILE A 144 -14.46 8.08 22.03
CA ILE A 144 -14.22 7.51 23.35
C ILE A 144 -14.38 5.99 23.28
N ASP A 145 -13.66 5.28 24.14
CA ASP A 145 -13.92 3.87 24.38
C ASP A 145 -15.02 3.74 25.44
N ARG A 146 -16.10 3.06 25.10
CA ARG A 146 -17.23 2.79 26.01
C ARG A 146 -17.56 1.31 25.95
N ALA A 147 -17.43 0.63 27.09
CA ALA A 147 -17.65 -0.82 27.22
C ALA A 147 -16.86 -1.67 26.20
N GLY A 148 -15.64 -1.25 25.85
CA GLY A 148 -14.75 -1.95 24.91
C GLY A 148 -15.01 -1.66 23.43
N ASN A 149 -15.97 -0.78 23.12
CA ASN A 149 -16.24 -0.35 21.75
C ASN A 149 -15.88 1.13 21.57
N GLN A 150 -15.30 1.46 20.42
CA GLN A 150 -15.08 2.84 20.04
C GLN A 150 -16.41 3.48 19.63
N VAL A 151 -16.71 4.63 20.25
CA VAL A 151 -17.95 5.37 20.07
C VAL A 151 -17.62 6.81 19.74
N PHE A 152 -18.21 7.32 18.67
CA PHE A 152 -18.16 8.75 18.37
C PHE A 152 -19.16 9.50 19.25
N TYR A 153 -18.76 10.62 19.82
CA TYR A 153 -19.65 11.51 20.54
C TYR A 153 -19.67 12.91 19.90
N ILE A 154 -20.84 13.54 19.99
CA ILE A 154 -21.03 14.96 19.73
C ILE A 154 -21.85 15.56 20.86
N THR A 155 -21.39 16.69 21.38
CA THR A 155 -22.05 17.37 22.50
C THR A 155 -22.23 18.86 22.23
N ARG A 156 -23.35 19.40 22.70
CA ARG A 156 -23.66 20.83 22.70
C ARG A 156 -24.06 21.29 24.10
N PRO A 157 -23.75 22.53 24.50
CA PRO A 157 -24.08 22.99 25.84
C PRO A 157 -25.59 23.11 26.01
N LEU A 158 -26.12 22.58 27.11
CA LEU A 158 -27.49 22.76 27.53
C LEU A 158 -27.57 24.00 28.43
N VAL A 159 -27.98 25.13 27.83
CA VAL A 159 -28.06 26.44 28.50
C VAL A 159 -29.50 26.83 28.76
N ILE A 160 -29.80 27.28 29.98
CA ILE A 160 -31.13 27.79 30.33
C ILE A 160 -31.28 29.21 29.81
N LYS A 161 -31.88 29.36 28.63
CA LYS A 161 -32.08 30.68 28.00
C LYS A 161 -33.43 31.32 28.33
N GLU A 162 -34.43 30.49 28.66
CA GLU A 162 -35.80 30.95 28.87
C GLU A 162 -36.14 31.02 30.38
N PRO A 163 -36.66 32.16 30.88
CA PRO A 163 -37.08 32.29 32.28
C PRO A 163 -38.18 31.30 32.68
N SER A 164 -38.97 30.81 31.72
CA SER A 164 -40.03 29.82 31.95
C SER A 164 -39.50 28.52 32.56
N CYS A 165 -38.24 28.14 32.27
CA CYS A 165 -37.59 26.97 32.88
C CYS A 165 -37.47 27.11 34.41
N LEU A 166 -37.30 28.34 34.90
CA LEU A 166 -37.13 28.63 36.33
C LEU A 166 -38.43 28.47 37.12
N ARG A 167 -39.60 28.42 36.45
CA ARG A 167 -40.86 28.03 37.12
C ARG A 167 -40.75 26.65 37.75
N CYS A 168 -40.06 25.71 37.10
CA CYS A 168 -39.90 24.34 37.59
C CYS A 168 -38.55 24.12 38.30
N HIS A 169 -37.50 24.85 37.92
CA HIS A 169 -36.12 24.55 38.31
C HIS A 169 -35.43 25.60 39.20
N SER A 170 -36.13 26.64 39.64
CA SER A 170 -35.57 27.62 40.60
C SER A 170 -35.49 27.03 42.00
N THR A 171 -36.61 27.03 42.73
CA THR A 171 -36.72 26.50 44.10
C THR A 171 -37.87 25.50 44.19
N PRO A 172 -37.81 24.53 45.12
CA PRO A 172 -38.92 23.60 45.31
C PRO A 172 -40.24 24.29 45.65
N ALA A 173 -40.21 25.44 46.34
CA ALA A 173 -41.42 26.17 46.71
C ALA A 173 -42.14 26.82 45.52
N ALA A 174 -41.40 27.18 44.46
CA ALA A 174 -41.95 27.78 43.24
C ALA A 174 -42.47 26.73 42.24
N ALA A 175 -42.06 25.47 42.38
CA ALA A 175 -42.35 24.42 41.42
C ALA A 175 -43.80 23.92 41.50
N PRO A 176 -44.38 23.44 40.37
CA PRO A 176 -45.69 22.83 40.36
C PRO A 176 -45.78 21.66 41.35
N LYS A 177 -46.90 21.56 42.09
CA LYS A 177 -47.10 20.49 43.09
C LYS A 177 -47.02 19.09 42.47
N SER A 178 -47.50 18.95 41.23
CA SER A 178 -47.41 17.70 40.46
C SER A 178 -45.97 17.25 40.21
N LEU A 179 -45.04 18.19 39.96
CA LEU A 179 -43.61 17.91 39.80
C LEU A 179 -43.02 17.38 41.11
N LEU A 180 -43.28 18.05 42.23
CA LEU A 180 -42.80 17.65 43.55
C LEU A 180 -43.35 16.28 43.97
N ALA A 181 -44.63 16.02 43.66
CA ALA A 181 -45.25 14.73 43.94
C ALA A 181 -44.63 13.58 43.14
N THR A 182 -44.10 13.86 41.94
CA THR A 182 -43.54 12.85 41.03
C THR A 182 -42.04 12.63 41.24
N TYR A 183 -41.26 13.70 41.39
CA TYR A 183 -39.79 13.67 41.42
C TYR A 183 -39.18 14.10 42.76
N GLY A 184 -39.98 14.61 43.69
CA GLY A 184 -39.52 15.14 44.96
C GLY A 184 -38.91 16.54 44.85
N SER A 185 -38.32 17.00 45.95
CA SER A 185 -37.77 18.36 46.11
C SER A 185 -36.24 18.43 46.17
N LYS A 186 -35.54 17.30 45.96
CA LYS A 186 -34.09 17.21 46.22
C LYS A 186 -33.22 17.60 45.01
N ASN A 187 -33.58 17.18 43.80
CA ASN A 187 -32.74 17.34 42.61
C ASN A 187 -33.45 18.17 41.55
N GLY A 188 -32.69 18.75 40.60
CA GLY A 188 -33.25 19.52 39.50
C GLY A 188 -33.71 20.93 39.88
N PHE A 189 -33.12 21.51 40.93
CA PHE A 189 -33.37 22.88 41.39
C PHE A 189 -32.07 23.68 41.44
N GLY A 190 -32.18 25.01 41.58
CA GLY A 190 -31.05 25.94 41.67
C GLY A 190 -30.45 26.32 40.32
N TRP A 191 -31.14 26.06 39.21
CA TRP A 191 -30.66 26.45 37.88
C TRP A 191 -30.70 27.97 37.71
N GLN A 192 -29.72 28.52 36.98
CA GLN A 192 -29.65 29.95 36.68
C GLN A 192 -29.80 30.23 35.18
N LEU A 193 -30.28 31.43 34.87
CA LEU A 193 -30.42 31.89 33.49
C LEU A 193 -29.03 32.10 32.87
N ASN A 194 -28.88 31.68 31.62
CA ASN A 194 -27.65 31.73 30.82
C ASN A 194 -26.49 30.87 31.35
N GLU A 195 -26.77 29.94 32.26
CA GLU A 195 -25.77 28.98 32.75
C GLU A 195 -25.81 27.67 31.95
N PRO A 196 -24.65 27.13 31.51
CA PRO A 196 -24.55 25.75 31.03
C PRO A 196 -24.71 24.79 32.21
N ILE A 197 -25.87 24.15 32.31
CA ILE A 197 -26.20 23.21 33.39
C ILE A 197 -25.86 21.75 33.04
N GLY A 198 -25.57 21.49 31.76
CA GLY A 198 -25.42 20.16 31.20
C GLY A 198 -24.97 20.19 29.75
N VAL A 199 -24.97 19.03 29.11
CA VAL A 199 -24.72 18.84 27.68
C VAL A 199 -25.82 17.99 27.05
N GLN A 200 -26.21 18.34 25.82
CA GLN A 200 -26.91 17.41 24.94
C GLN A 200 -25.86 16.55 24.27
N ALA A 201 -25.89 15.24 24.49
CA ALA A 201 -24.93 14.30 23.93
C ALA A 201 -25.62 13.33 22.98
N ILE A 202 -24.99 13.09 21.83
CA ILE A 202 -25.28 11.96 20.96
C ILE A 202 -24.04 11.09 20.88
N TYR A 203 -24.26 9.80 21.06
CA TYR A 203 -23.27 8.75 20.91
C TYR A 203 -23.68 7.88 19.72
N VAL A 204 -22.73 7.63 18.83
CA VAL A 204 -22.92 6.80 17.64
C VAL A 204 -21.84 5.71 17.64
N PRO A 205 -22.20 4.43 17.63
CA PRO A 205 -21.24 3.35 17.41
C PRO A 205 -20.47 3.60 16.11
N SER A 206 -19.13 3.67 16.20
CA SER A 206 -18.29 3.95 15.02
C SER A 206 -17.59 2.70 14.50
N GLU A 207 -17.52 1.62 15.29
CA GLU A 207 -16.75 0.43 14.93
C GLU A 207 -17.16 -0.17 13.59
N GLU A 208 -18.46 -0.27 13.31
CA GLU A 208 -18.96 -0.82 12.05
C GLU A 208 -18.51 0.03 10.86
N VAL A 209 -18.71 1.35 10.92
CA VAL A 209 -18.33 2.29 9.84
C VAL A 209 -16.82 2.22 9.55
N PHE A 210 -15.99 2.16 10.61
CA PHE A 210 -14.55 2.05 10.45
C PHE A 210 -14.10 0.65 10.00
N SER A 211 -14.79 -0.41 10.42
CA SER A 211 -14.50 -1.77 9.98
C SER A 211 -14.75 -1.93 8.47
N ILE A 212 -15.85 -1.36 7.96
CA ILE A 212 -16.17 -1.30 6.54
C ILE A 212 -15.08 -0.51 5.80
N ALA A 213 -14.68 0.64 6.33
CA ALA A 213 -13.60 1.45 5.73
C ALA A 213 -12.28 0.67 5.63
N ARG A 214 -11.88 -0.05 6.69
CA ARG A 214 -10.68 -0.91 6.68
C ARG A 214 -10.81 -2.07 5.72
N GLN A 215 -11.98 -2.72 5.66
CA GLN A 215 -12.23 -3.83 4.75
C GLN A 215 -12.10 -3.39 3.28
N LEU A 216 -12.73 -2.27 2.91
CA LEU A 216 -12.61 -1.70 1.56
C LEU A 216 -11.17 -1.30 1.23
N ALA A 217 -10.46 -0.66 2.15
CA ALA A 217 -9.05 -0.31 1.96
C ALA A 217 -8.19 -1.57 1.75
N SER A 218 -8.38 -2.62 2.56
CA SER A 218 -7.64 -3.87 2.44
C SER A 218 -7.91 -4.60 1.12
N LEU A 219 -9.15 -4.58 0.64
CA LEU A 219 -9.54 -5.16 -0.64
C LEU A 219 -8.83 -4.44 -1.80
N VAL A 220 -8.86 -3.11 -1.80
CA VAL A 220 -8.20 -2.31 -2.84
C VAL A 220 -6.68 -2.51 -2.82
N ILE A 221 -6.07 -2.54 -1.64
CA ILE A 221 -4.64 -2.85 -1.49
C ILE A 221 -4.33 -4.26 -2.01
N GLY A 222 -5.18 -5.25 -1.70
CA GLY A 222 -5.05 -6.61 -2.21
C GLY A 222 -5.09 -6.69 -3.74
N ILE A 223 -6.01 -5.95 -4.37
CA ILE A 223 -6.09 -5.84 -5.83
C ILE A 223 -4.81 -5.23 -6.40
N PHE A 224 -4.29 -4.15 -5.81
CA PHE A 224 -3.04 -3.54 -6.27
C PHE A 224 -1.85 -4.50 -6.15
N ILE A 225 -1.73 -5.22 -5.03
CA ILE A 225 -0.69 -6.24 -4.83
C ILE A 225 -0.79 -7.30 -5.93
N ALA A 226 -1.99 -7.81 -6.22
CA ALA A 226 -2.21 -8.81 -7.25
C ALA A 226 -1.80 -8.29 -8.65
N ILE A 227 -2.21 -7.08 -9.01
CA ILE A 227 -1.84 -6.45 -10.28
C ILE A 227 -0.32 -6.29 -10.39
N PHE A 228 0.34 -5.76 -9.36
CA PHE A 228 1.79 -5.59 -9.37
C PHE A 228 2.52 -6.93 -9.44
N ALA A 229 2.04 -7.97 -8.76
CA ALA A 229 2.61 -9.32 -8.86
C ALA A 229 2.53 -9.86 -10.30
N ILE A 230 1.37 -9.71 -10.96
CA ILE A 230 1.19 -10.11 -12.37
C ILE A 230 2.15 -9.32 -13.27
N VAL A 231 2.29 -8.01 -13.08
CA VAL A 231 3.19 -7.16 -13.85
C VAL A 231 4.66 -7.57 -13.65
N ILE A 232 5.10 -7.85 -12.43
CA ILE A 232 6.46 -8.35 -12.15
C ILE A 232 6.69 -9.67 -12.89
N VAL A 233 5.76 -10.61 -12.82
CA VAL A 233 5.87 -11.92 -13.50
C VAL A 233 5.95 -11.72 -15.01
N LEU A 234 5.07 -10.90 -15.57
CA LEU A 234 5.02 -10.64 -17.02
C LEU A 234 6.30 -9.97 -17.52
N ILE A 235 6.79 -8.95 -16.82
CA ILE A 235 8.03 -8.25 -17.18
C ILE A 235 9.23 -9.19 -17.10
N ASN A 236 9.34 -10.01 -16.04
CA ASN A 236 10.42 -10.99 -15.94
C ASN A 236 10.35 -12.04 -17.05
N PHE A 237 9.14 -12.48 -17.40
CA PHE A 237 8.92 -13.41 -18.50
C PHE A 237 9.36 -12.80 -19.85
N LEU A 238 8.92 -11.58 -20.16
CA LEU A 238 9.29 -10.88 -21.39
C LEU A 238 10.79 -10.58 -21.44
N LEU A 239 11.40 -10.15 -20.33
CA LEU A 239 12.84 -9.86 -20.27
C LEU A 239 13.68 -11.13 -20.46
N LYS A 240 13.25 -12.26 -19.86
CA LYS A 240 13.93 -13.54 -20.07
C LYS A 240 13.87 -13.98 -21.53
N ARG A 241 12.67 -13.97 -22.12
CA ARG A 241 12.41 -14.47 -23.47
C ARG A 241 12.97 -13.55 -24.57
N ASN A 242 12.80 -12.24 -24.44
CA ASN A 242 13.11 -11.30 -25.51
C ASN A 242 14.53 -10.70 -25.39
N VAL A 243 15.17 -10.76 -24.22
CA VAL A 243 16.49 -10.14 -24.01
C VAL A 243 17.54 -11.17 -23.60
N ILE A 244 17.31 -11.92 -22.51
CA ILE A 244 18.37 -12.78 -21.95
C ILE A 244 18.65 -13.99 -22.83
N GLU A 245 17.61 -14.69 -23.30
CA GLU A 245 17.78 -15.87 -24.14
C GLU A 245 18.47 -15.55 -25.49
N PRO A 246 18.09 -14.47 -26.21
CA PRO A 246 18.78 -14.04 -27.43
C PRO A 246 20.25 -13.65 -27.25
N ILE A 247 20.63 -13.07 -26.11
CA ILE A 247 22.02 -12.62 -25.85
C ILE A 247 22.94 -13.79 -25.44
N ARG A 248 22.41 -14.84 -24.82
CA ARG A 248 23.20 -16.00 -24.37
C ARG A 248 24.11 -16.64 -25.42
N PRO A 249 23.64 -16.98 -26.64
CA PRO A 249 24.51 -17.58 -27.65
C PRO A 249 25.64 -16.64 -28.08
N MET A 250 25.38 -15.33 -28.23
CA MET A 250 26.41 -14.32 -28.52
C MET A 250 27.50 -14.30 -27.45
N ALA A 251 27.09 -14.25 -26.17
CA ALA A 251 28.03 -14.20 -25.05
C ALA A 251 28.90 -15.46 -24.96
N ARG A 252 28.31 -16.65 -25.18
CA ARG A 252 29.06 -17.92 -25.19
C ARG A 252 30.04 -17.99 -26.36
N LEU A 253 29.61 -17.60 -27.55
CA LEU A 253 30.46 -17.63 -28.73
C LEU A 253 31.63 -16.64 -28.60
N ALA A 254 31.38 -15.44 -28.07
CA ALA A 254 32.42 -14.46 -27.75
C ALA A 254 33.45 -15.04 -26.74
N GLN A 255 32.97 -15.74 -25.71
CA GLN A 255 33.83 -16.35 -24.70
C GLN A 255 34.69 -17.48 -25.27
N LYS A 256 34.12 -18.33 -26.13
CA LYS A 256 34.88 -19.38 -26.86
C LYS A 256 35.95 -18.79 -27.77
N ILE A 257 35.63 -17.73 -28.52
CA ILE A 257 36.59 -17.01 -29.36
C ILE A 257 37.73 -16.44 -28.50
N SER A 258 37.39 -15.84 -27.36
CA SER A 258 38.38 -15.24 -26.45
C SER A 258 39.32 -16.27 -25.81
N ASN A 259 38.83 -17.48 -25.54
CA ASN A 259 39.62 -18.54 -24.90
C ASN A 259 40.39 -19.41 -25.91
N ASP A 260 40.32 -19.10 -27.21
CA ASP A 260 40.84 -19.92 -28.33
C ASP A 260 40.30 -21.37 -28.37
N GLU A 261 39.18 -21.62 -27.68
CA GLU A 261 38.46 -22.90 -27.68
C GLU A 261 37.58 -23.06 -28.95
N LEU A 262 37.78 -22.18 -29.93
CA LEU A 262 37.04 -22.20 -31.19
C LEU A 262 37.45 -23.44 -31.98
N SER A 263 36.49 -24.37 -32.15
CA SER A 263 36.67 -25.58 -32.95
C SER A 263 37.03 -25.23 -34.39
N SER A 264 37.72 -26.13 -35.10
CA SER A 264 38.08 -25.94 -36.51
C SER A 264 36.91 -26.22 -37.47
N ASP A 265 35.85 -26.88 -37.00
CA ASP A 265 34.67 -27.23 -37.78
C ASP A 265 33.44 -26.42 -37.36
N GLN A 266 32.99 -25.54 -38.26
CA GLN A 266 31.82 -24.68 -38.07
C GLN A 266 30.52 -25.47 -37.87
N THR A 267 30.42 -26.69 -38.43
CA THR A 267 29.17 -27.47 -38.42
C THR A 267 28.88 -28.11 -37.06
N THR A 268 29.88 -28.17 -36.18
CA THR A 268 29.77 -28.69 -34.82
C THR A 268 29.50 -27.63 -33.75
N GLU A 269 29.30 -26.35 -34.10
CA GLU A 269 29.03 -25.30 -33.11
C GLU A 269 27.53 -25.01 -32.91
N PRO A 270 26.89 -25.57 -31.87
CA PRO A 270 25.47 -25.34 -31.59
C PRO A 270 25.15 -23.88 -31.24
N ASP A 271 26.14 -23.11 -30.75
CA ASP A 271 25.94 -21.70 -30.42
C ASP A 271 25.82 -20.82 -31.69
N LEU A 272 26.43 -21.22 -32.82
CA LEU A 272 26.32 -20.52 -34.10
C LEU A 272 24.94 -20.76 -34.77
N GLU A 273 24.40 -21.98 -34.64
CA GLU A 273 23.05 -22.31 -35.08
C GLU A 273 21.99 -21.54 -34.27
N ASN A 274 22.16 -21.48 -32.95
CA ASN A 274 21.26 -20.73 -32.07
C ASN A 274 21.35 -19.21 -32.30
N LEU A 275 22.54 -18.70 -32.63
CA LEU A 275 22.71 -17.32 -33.08
C LEU A 275 21.93 -17.04 -34.38
N GLY A 276 21.94 -17.99 -35.32
CA GLY A 276 21.16 -17.92 -36.56
C GLY A 276 19.65 -17.85 -36.32
N LYS A 277 19.14 -18.47 -35.25
CA LYS A 277 17.73 -18.35 -34.83
C LYS A 277 17.40 -16.93 -34.34
N VAL A 278 18.31 -16.31 -33.58
CA VAL A 278 18.15 -14.92 -33.12
C VAL A 278 18.29 -13.92 -34.28
N ALA A 279 19.19 -14.18 -35.23
CA ALA A 279 19.42 -13.33 -36.41
C ALA A 279 18.21 -13.21 -37.36
N LYS A 280 17.21 -14.09 -37.22
CA LYS A 280 15.93 -13.98 -37.94
C LYS A 280 15.01 -12.91 -37.35
N ASN A 281 15.23 -12.48 -36.12
CA ASN A 281 14.44 -11.41 -35.53
C ASN A 281 14.72 -10.09 -36.25
N SER A 282 13.67 -9.27 -36.36
CA SER A 282 13.74 -7.93 -36.97
C SER A 282 14.08 -6.83 -35.96
N ASP A 283 14.28 -7.18 -34.69
CA ASP A 283 14.63 -6.24 -33.61
C ASP A 283 16.14 -5.92 -33.59
N GLU A 284 16.53 -5.02 -32.69
CA GLU A 284 17.92 -4.58 -32.49
C GLU A 284 18.85 -5.76 -32.13
N LEU A 285 18.34 -6.75 -31.39
CA LEU A 285 19.10 -7.96 -31.03
C LEU A 285 19.29 -8.88 -32.24
N GLY A 286 18.31 -9.00 -33.13
CA GLY A 286 18.45 -9.70 -34.41
C GLY A 286 19.44 -9.02 -35.33
N HIS A 287 19.45 -7.68 -35.37
CA HIS A 287 20.48 -6.94 -36.11
C HIS A 287 21.89 -7.18 -35.55
N LEU A 288 22.05 -7.11 -34.23
CA LEU A 288 23.32 -7.40 -33.56
C LEU A 288 23.75 -8.87 -33.79
N ALA A 289 22.82 -9.82 -33.76
CA ALA A 289 23.09 -11.23 -34.05
C ALA A 289 23.67 -11.42 -35.45
N ARG A 290 23.11 -10.74 -36.45
CA ARG A 290 23.60 -10.79 -37.84
C ARG A 290 25.02 -10.26 -37.96
N ILE A 291 25.32 -9.10 -37.35
CA ILE A 291 26.67 -8.55 -37.32
C ILE A 291 27.62 -9.53 -36.61
N PHE A 292 27.22 -10.05 -35.45
CA PHE A 292 28.04 -10.99 -34.69
C PHE A 292 28.33 -12.28 -35.46
N GLN A 293 27.34 -12.77 -36.21
CA GLN A 293 27.49 -13.92 -37.09
C GLN A 293 28.48 -13.65 -38.22
N GLN A 294 28.43 -12.47 -38.84
CA GLN A 294 29.40 -12.08 -39.87
C GLN A 294 30.82 -12.01 -39.31
N MET A 295 31.00 -11.42 -38.12
CA MET A 295 32.31 -11.37 -37.46
C MET A 295 32.83 -12.77 -37.11
N ALA A 296 31.97 -13.63 -36.53
CA ALA A 296 32.34 -15.00 -36.19
C ALA A 296 32.80 -15.77 -37.44
N ASN A 297 32.04 -15.69 -38.53
CA ASN A 297 32.38 -16.34 -39.79
C ASN A 297 33.72 -15.83 -40.37
N ALA A 298 33.99 -14.53 -40.27
CA ALA A 298 35.26 -13.96 -40.73
C ALA A 298 36.46 -14.47 -39.90
N ILE A 299 36.29 -14.62 -38.58
CA ILE A 299 37.33 -15.17 -37.69
C ILE A 299 37.58 -16.65 -38.02
N TYR A 300 36.52 -17.43 -38.22
CA TYR A 300 36.61 -18.83 -38.64
C TYR A 300 37.39 -18.98 -39.95
N ALA A 301 37.01 -18.23 -40.98
CA ALA A 301 37.69 -18.25 -42.28
C ALA A 301 39.18 -17.90 -42.16
N ARG A 302 39.50 -16.91 -41.30
CA ARG A 302 40.89 -16.51 -41.05
C ARG A 302 41.70 -17.58 -40.32
N LYS A 303 41.11 -18.25 -39.31
CA LYS A 303 41.78 -19.35 -38.58
C LYS A 303 42.07 -20.52 -39.52
N GLN A 304 41.11 -20.91 -40.36
CA GLN A 304 41.28 -21.99 -41.33
C GLN A 304 42.35 -21.68 -42.38
N ASN A 305 42.32 -20.48 -42.98
CA ASN A 305 43.36 -20.05 -43.92
C ASN A 305 44.75 -20.04 -43.27
N PHE A 306 44.83 -19.60 -42.01
CA PHE A 306 46.10 -19.60 -41.28
C PHE A 306 46.61 -21.02 -40.99
N THR A 307 45.74 -21.95 -40.59
CA THR A 307 46.11 -23.36 -40.40
C THR A 307 46.57 -24.00 -41.71
N GLN A 308 45.89 -23.75 -42.83
CA GLN A 308 46.30 -24.23 -44.15
C GLN A 308 47.67 -23.66 -44.56
N GLN A 309 47.91 -22.36 -44.32
CA GLN A 309 49.21 -21.74 -44.57
C GLN A 309 50.32 -22.36 -43.71
N LEU A 310 50.04 -22.68 -42.45
CA LEU A 310 51.00 -23.37 -41.58
C LEU A 310 51.30 -24.80 -42.06
N GLU A 311 50.27 -25.52 -42.51
CA GLU A 311 50.43 -26.87 -43.05
C GLU A 311 51.25 -26.85 -44.36
N GLU A 312 50.93 -25.95 -45.28
CA GLU A 312 51.71 -25.73 -46.51
C GLU A 312 53.16 -25.33 -46.21
N LEU A 313 53.37 -24.41 -45.25
CA LEU A 313 54.71 -24.03 -44.81
C LEU A 313 55.47 -25.20 -44.17
N SER A 314 54.79 -26.06 -43.42
CA SER A 314 55.40 -27.25 -42.82
C SER A 314 55.85 -28.25 -43.88
N ILE A 315 54.99 -28.56 -44.86
CA ILE A 315 55.28 -29.46 -45.98
C ILE A 315 56.45 -28.91 -46.79
N LYS A 316 56.43 -27.61 -47.10
CA LYS A 316 57.50 -26.94 -47.84
C LYS A 316 58.82 -26.92 -47.08
N SER A 317 58.79 -26.76 -45.76
CA SER A 317 59.99 -26.84 -44.90
C SER A 317 60.57 -28.26 -44.90
N GLU A 318 59.71 -29.28 -44.81
CA GLU A 318 60.10 -30.69 -44.81
C GLU A 318 60.70 -31.10 -46.17
N GLU A 319 60.12 -30.64 -47.27
CA GLU A 319 60.64 -30.83 -48.62
C GLU A 319 62.01 -30.17 -48.79
N LEU A 320 62.17 -28.92 -48.34
CA LEU A 320 63.47 -28.21 -48.36
C LEU A 320 64.53 -28.91 -47.50
N ASN A 321 64.16 -29.42 -46.32
CA ASN A 321 65.07 -30.18 -45.45
C ASN A 321 65.46 -31.54 -46.06
N SER A 322 64.55 -32.22 -46.75
CA SER A 322 64.83 -33.46 -47.48
C SER A 322 65.79 -33.22 -48.64
N HIS A 323 65.61 -32.13 -49.40
CA HIS A 323 66.50 -31.73 -50.48
C HIS A 323 67.89 -31.32 -49.98
N ALA A 324 67.95 -30.59 -48.86
CA ALA A 324 69.21 -30.25 -48.20
C ALA A 324 69.96 -31.51 -47.74
N SER A 325 69.26 -32.48 -47.13
CA SER A 325 69.84 -33.76 -46.71
C SER A 325 70.33 -34.60 -47.89
N ALA A 326 69.55 -34.69 -48.97
CA ALA A 326 69.93 -35.39 -50.20
C ALA A 326 71.18 -34.75 -50.87
N LYS A 327 71.24 -33.41 -50.92
CA LYS A 327 72.39 -32.67 -51.46
C LYS A 327 73.64 -32.87 -50.61
N THR A 328 73.49 -32.89 -49.28
CA THR A 328 74.57 -33.15 -48.32
C THR A 328 75.11 -34.57 -48.47
N SER A 329 74.23 -35.57 -48.63
CA SER A 329 74.62 -36.96 -48.89
C SER A 329 75.33 -37.12 -50.24
N LYS A 330 74.90 -36.40 -51.28
CA LYS A 330 75.56 -36.37 -52.60
C LYS A 330 76.95 -35.74 -52.54
N ILE A 331 77.13 -34.67 -51.77
CA ILE A 331 78.43 -34.03 -51.51
C ILE A 331 79.34 -34.97 -50.70
N ALA A 332 78.81 -35.64 -49.68
CA ALA A 332 79.56 -36.64 -48.90
C ALA A 332 80.03 -37.81 -49.78
N TYR A 333 79.17 -38.29 -50.67
CA TYR A 333 79.48 -39.32 -51.67
C TYR A 333 80.57 -38.85 -52.65
N LEU A 334 80.47 -37.62 -53.18
CA LEU A 334 81.50 -37.05 -54.06
C LEU A 334 82.86 -36.86 -53.36
N LYS A 335 82.86 -36.43 -52.10
CA LYS A 335 84.09 -36.37 -51.28
C LYS A 335 84.68 -37.76 -51.05
N ALA A 336 83.86 -38.79 -50.83
CA ALA A 336 84.32 -40.18 -50.71
C ALA A 336 84.93 -40.71 -52.02
N LEU A 337 84.31 -40.40 -53.16
CA LEU A 337 84.87 -40.69 -54.49
C LEU A 337 86.20 -39.97 -54.75
N GLN A 338 86.30 -38.69 -54.40
CA GLN A 338 87.57 -37.95 -54.49
C GLN A 338 88.66 -38.57 -53.60
N LYS A 339 88.32 -38.97 -52.37
CA LYS A 339 89.26 -39.63 -51.45
C LYS A 339 89.69 -41.00 -52.00
N LYS A 340 88.79 -41.75 -52.63
CA LYS A 340 89.07 -43.03 -53.29
C LYS A 340 89.95 -42.87 -54.54
N ALA A 341 89.67 -41.86 -55.37
CA ALA A 341 90.51 -41.53 -56.52
C ALA A 341 91.92 -41.09 -56.10
N LYS A 342 92.04 -40.35 -54.99
CA LYS A 342 93.34 -39.93 -54.44
C LYS A 342 94.14 -41.10 -53.85
N THR A 343 93.47 -42.08 -53.25
CA THR A 343 94.12 -43.32 -52.74
C THR A 343 94.52 -44.28 -53.85
N ILE A 344 93.79 -44.32 -54.97
CA ILE A 344 94.19 -45.07 -56.17
C ILE A 344 95.40 -44.39 -56.84
N ARG A 345 95.40 -43.07 -56.98
CA ARG A 345 96.56 -42.31 -57.51
C ARG A 345 97.84 -42.48 -56.67
N MET A 346 97.72 -42.60 -55.34
CA MET A 346 98.86 -42.86 -54.46
C MET A 346 99.32 -44.33 -54.45
N ARG A 347 98.58 -45.25 -55.09
CA ARG A 347 98.92 -46.66 -55.20
C ARG A 347 99.60 -47.01 -56.53
N ASP A 348 99.54 -46.12 -57.52
CA ASP A 348 100.21 -46.26 -58.83
C ASP A 348 101.53 -45.46 -58.92
N GLU A 349 101.98 -44.81 -57.82
CA GLU A 349 103.24 -44.04 -57.73
C GLU A 349 104.25 -44.61 -56.72
N GLY A 350 104.16 -45.89 -56.35
CA GLY A 350 105.16 -46.60 -55.55
C GLY A 350 105.32 -48.02 -56.04
#